data_AF-A0A7S4S5F8-F1
#
_entry.id   AF-A0A7S4S5F8-F1
#
_cell.length_a   1.000
_cell.length_b   1.000
_cell.length_c   1.000
_cell.angle_alpha   90.00
_cell.angle_beta   90.00
_cell.angle_gamma   90.00
#
_symmetry.space_group_name_H-M   'P 1'
#
loop_
_entity.id
_entity.type
_entity.pdbx_description
1 polymer ?
#
loop_
_entity_poly.entity_id
_entity_poly.type
_entity_poly.pdbx_seq_one_letter_code
_entity_poly.pdbx_strand_id
1 'polypeptide(L)'
;GRGTMEFRRQHQQLVLEVQSEILPKYGFEASLDGVAHMLTDVKAFQGDSEVAANIEAINALIWRPRESRPEDASRRERRGQAHGLDWLHRWGHRGHMGGWAHPEHAGPTKTSDLGSVGVEIDLDAVEVPLVKDRLLGLQQELRERLSAPDFQARLRECEGARDDSSLEFRKKHQQLVLGVQAEVLPKYGFEGSLQGVHDLMEAVGPFREDPDVAANLRALDGLIWGSCATPDAKAAP
;
A
#
# COMPACT_ATOMS: atom_id res chain seq x y z
N GLY A 1 2.53 10.72 -16.50
CA GLY A 1 1.61 11.87 -16.43
C GLY A 1 2.36 13.08 -15.92
N ARG A 2 2.34 14.21 -16.62
CA ARG A 2 3.01 15.45 -16.17
C ARG A 2 2.26 16.13 -15.02
N GLY A 3 0.92 16.01 -14.98
CA GLY A 3 0.09 16.65 -13.94
C GLY A 3 0.34 16.14 -12.52
N THR A 4 0.77 14.88 -12.33
CA THR A 4 1.05 14.33 -10.99
C THR A 4 2.33 14.91 -10.38
N MET A 5 3.30 15.35 -11.19
CA MET A 5 4.55 15.95 -10.69
C MET A 5 4.36 17.44 -10.37
N GLU A 6 3.60 18.17 -11.19
CA GLU A 6 3.28 19.58 -10.91
C GLU A 6 2.43 19.74 -9.65
N PHE A 7 1.43 18.89 -9.45
CA PHE A 7 0.61 18.90 -8.25
C PHE A 7 1.45 18.67 -6.97
N ARG A 8 2.36 17.68 -6.99
CA ARG A 8 3.27 17.42 -5.86
C ARG A 8 4.17 18.61 -5.57
N ARG A 9 4.72 19.26 -6.61
CA ARG A 9 5.57 20.44 -6.44
C ARG A 9 4.80 21.62 -5.85
N GLN A 10 3.58 21.89 -6.33
CA GLN A 10 2.74 22.96 -5.80
C GLN A 10 2.35 22.71 -4.34
N HIS A 11 1.96 21.48 -4.02
CA HIS A 11 1.65 21.08 -2.66
C HIS A 11 2.87 21.24 -1.73
N GLN A 12 4.04 20.79 -2.17
CA GLN A 12 5.28 20.93 -1.39
C GLN A 12 5.65 22.39 -1.15
N GLN A 13 5.44 23.27 -2.14
CA GLN A 13 5.68 24.70 -1.99
C GLN A 13 4.76 25.35 -0.94
N LEU A 14 3.47 24.99 -0.95
CA LEU A 14 2.49 25.48 0.04
C LEU A 14 2.85 25.04 1.47
N VAL A 15 3.29 23.79 1.63
CA VAL A 15 3.71 23.27 2.94
C VAL A 15 4.96 24.00 3.43
N LEU A 16 5.95 24.22 2.56
CA LEU A 16 7.17 24.96 2.91
C LEU A 16 6.90 26.43 3.25
N GLU A 17 5.93 27.07 2.60
CA GLU A 17 5.54 28.46 2.91
C GLU A 17 5.09 28.56 4.37
N VAL A 18 4.21 27.67 4.83
CA VAL A 18 3.76 27.62 6.23
C VAL A 18 4.91 27.24 7.17
N GLN A 19 5.70 26.23 6.81
CA GLN A 19 6.80 25.76 7.65
C GLN A 19 7.91 26.81 7.82
N SER A 20 8.13 27.68 6.82
CA SER A 20 9.15 28.73 6.86
C SER A 20 8.94 29.74 8.00
N GLU A 21 7.69 29.93 8.44
CA GLU A 21 7.35 30.79 9.57
C GLU A 21 7.48 30.11 10.93
N ILE A 22 7.51 28.77 10.95
CA ILE A 22 7.45 27.95 12.16
C ILE A 22 8.86 27.44 12.51
N LEU A 23 9.57 26.85 11.55
CA LEU A 23 10.86 26.19 11.77
C LEU A 23 11.90 27.07 12.49
N PRO A 24 12.10 28.35 12.11
CA PRO A 24 13.07 29.21 12.79
C PRO A 24 12.76 29.44 14.27
N LYS A 25 11.49 29.36 14.69
CA LYS A 25 11.09 29.52 16.10
C LYS A 25 11.58 28.38 16.99
N TYR A 26 11.89 27.24 16.38
CA TYR A 26 12.39 26.03 17.04
C TYR A 26 13.87 25.75 16.72
N GLY A 27 14.56 26.70 16.08
CA GLY A 27 15.99 26.56 15.76
C GLY A 27 16.28 25.76 14.49
N PHE A 28 15.26 25.46 13.67
CA PHE A 28 15.43 24.80 12.38
C PHE A 28 15.46 25.82 11.24
N GLU A 29 16.21 25.51 10.19
CA GLU A 29 16.25 26.36 8.98
C GLU A 29 14.90 26.31 8.25
N ALA A 30 14.50 27.44 7.64
CA ALA A 30 13.29 27.53 6.81
C ALA A 30 13.49 26.90 5.42
N SER A 31 13.95 25.65 5.39
CA SER A 31 14.33 24.90 4.19
C SER A 31 13.89 23.44 4.30
N LEU A 32 14.00 22.68 3.20
CA LEU A 32 13.77 21.24 3.22
C LEU A 32 14.76 20.52 4.15
N ASP A 33 16.00 21.00 4.22
CA ASP A 33 17.03 20.46 5.12
C ASP A 33 16.64 20.69 6.59
N GLY A 34 16.09 21.88 6.90
CA GLY A 34 15.55 22.16 8.23
C GLY A 34 14.37 21.26 8.63
N VAL A 35 13.50 20.91 7.68
CA VAL A 35 12.43 19.90 7.90
C VAL A 35 13.03 18.53 8.17
N ALA A 36 14.03 18.10 7.41
CA ALA A 36 14.69 16.81 7.61
C ALA A 36 15.39 16.72 8.99
N HIS A 37 16.05 17.80 9.42
CA HIS A 37 16.62 17.91 10.76
C HIS A 37 15.52 17.84 11.84
N MET A 38 14.43 18.59 11.68
CA MET A 38 13.30 18.54 12.60
C MET A 38 12.72 17.13 12.71
N LEU A 39 12.52 16.42 11.59
CA LEU A 39 12.02 15.03 11.61
C LEU A 39 13.00 14.07 12.30
N THR A 40 14.30 14.29 12.15
CA THR A 40 15.34 13.52 12.84
C THR A 40 15.27 13.73 14.35
N ASP A 41 15.09 14.96 14.81
CA ASP A 41 14.96 15.28 16.23
C ASP A 41 13.65 14.73 16.81
N VAL A 42 12.55 14.81 16.07
CA VAL A 42 11.25 14.22 16.46
C VAL A 42 11.36 12.70 16.65
N LYS A 43 12.22 12.00 15.89
CA LYS A 43 12.43 10.56 16.09
C LYS A 43 12.97 10.21 17.48
N ALA A 44 13.69 11.11 18.14
CA ALA A 44 14.16 10.89 19.52
C ALA A 44 13.01 10.77 20.53
N PHE A 45 11.81 11.24 20.17
CA PHE A 45 10.59 11.14 20.97
C PHE A 45 9.69 9.98 20.55
N GLN A 46 10.20 9.02 19.75
CA GLN A 46 9.46 7.80 19.44
C GLN A 46 9.14 7.04 20.74
N GLY A 47 7.84 6.89 21.03
CA GLY A 47 7.34 6.25 22.26
C GLY A 47 6.80 7.22 23.31
N ASP A 48 6.99 8.54 23.12
CA ASP A 48 6.32 9.54 23.93
C ASP A 48 4.83 9.64 23.54
N SER A 49 3.94 9.39 24.50
CA SER A 49 2.49 9.34 24.26
C SER A 49 1.89 10.71 24.00
N GLU A 50 2.46 11.78 24.55
CA GLU A 50 2.00 13.16 24.31
C GLU A 50 2.38 13.60 22.89
N VAL A 51 3.61 13.30 22.46
CA VAL A 51 4.06 13.56 21.09
C VAL A 51 3.24 12.78 20.08
N ALA A 52 2.93 11.50 20.36
CA ALA A 52 2.08 10.68 19.50
C ALA A 52 0.66 11.26 19.35
N ALA A 53 0.03 11.68 20.47
CA ALA A 53 -1.29 12.30 20.46
C ALA A 53 -1.30 13.62 19.66
N ASN A 54 -0.24 14.42 19.77
CA ASN A 54 -0.10 15.67 19.01
C ASN A 54 0.04 15.40 17.50
N ILE A 55 0.84 14.40 17.10
CA ILE A 55 0.97 14.00 15.69
C ILE A 55 -0.38 13.53 15.13
N GLU A 56 -1.13 12.74 15.90
CA GLU A 56 -2.46 12.28 15.52
C GLU A 56 -3.45 13.45 15.37
N ALA A 57 -3.46 14.39 16.31
CA ALA A 57 -4.31 15.58 16.25
C ALA A 57 -4.00 16.45 15.01
N ILE A 58 -2.72 16.64 14.68
CA ILE A 58 -2.29 17.37 13.49
C ILE A 58 -2.71 16.63 12.22
N ASN A 59 -2.49 15.31 12.14
CA ASN A 59 -2.92 14.50 11.02
C ASN A 59 -4.45 14.55 10.84
N ALA A 60 -5.21 14.56 11.94
CA ALA A 60 -6.65 14.71 11.89
C ALA A 60 -7.08 16.10 11.39
N LEU A 61 -6.30 17.16 11.62
CA LEU A 61 -6.60 18.50 11.08
C LEU A 61 -6.27 18.60 9.58
N ILE A 62 -5.15 18.02 9.15
CA ILE A 62 -4.68 18.08 7.76
C ILE A 62 -5.54 17.17 6.85
N TRP A 63 -5.89 15.99 7.35
CA TRP A 63 -6.56 14.94 6.57
C TRP A 63 -8.04 14.75 6.92
N ARG A 64 -8.64 15.66 7.69
CA ARG A 64 -10.06 15.57 8.05
C ARG A 64 -10.90 15.43 6.76
N PRO A 65 -11.58 14.29 6.55
CA PRO A 65 -12.49 14.16 5.44
C PRO A 65 -13.53 15.26 5.61
N ARG A 66 -13.74 16.05 4.56
CA ARG A 66 -14.82 17.03 4.50
C ARG A 66 -16.11 16.28 4.86
N GLU A 67 -16.65 16.54 6.05
CA GLU A 67 -17.60 15.68 6.79
C GLU A 67 -18.52 14.84 5.89
N SER A 68 -18.39 13.52 6.01
CA SER A 68 -19.38 12.58 5.50
C SER A 68 -20.71 12.79 6.21
N ARG A 69 -21.75 12.98 5.41
CA ARG A 69 -23.13 13.21 5.85
C ARG A 69 -23.58 12.06 6.77
N PRO A 70 -24.32 12.33 7.86
CA PRO A 70 -24.77 11.30 8.81
C PRO A 70 -25.65 10.18 8.20
N GLU A 71 -26.13 10.34 6.96
CA GLU A 71 -26.92 9.33 6.25
C GLU A 71 -26.12 8.10 5.79
N ASP A 72 -24.78 8.19 5.68
CA ASP A 72 -23.95 7.09 5.19
C ASP A 72 -23.63 6.03 6.27
N ALA A 73 -23.78 6.35 7.55
CA ALA A 73 -23.46 5.46 8.67
C ALA A 73 -24.46 4.28 8.80
N SER A 74 -25.76 4.51 8.60
CA SER A 74 -26.79 3.50 8.88
C SER A 74 -26.91 2.38 7.83
N ARG A 75 -26.26 2.52 6.65
CA ARG A 75 -26.23 1.47 5.62
C ARG A 75 -25.17 0.40 5.85
N ARG A 76 -24.13 0.69 6.65
CA ARG A 76 -22.99 -0.22 6.87
C ARG A 76 -23.28 -1.36 7.84
N GLU A 77 -24.20 -1.18 8.77
CA GLU A 77 -24.33 -2.07 9.94
C GLU A 77 -25.10 -3.37 9.66
N ARG A 78 -25.75 -3.52 8.49
CA ARG A 78 -26.63 -4.69 8.21
C ARG A 78 -26.06 -5.78 7.28
N ARG A 79 -24.82 -5.67 6.78
CA ARG A 79 -24.25 -6.68 5.87
C ARG A 79 -22.81 -7.04 6.19
N GLY A 80 -22.61 -8.21 6.78
CA GLY A 80 -21.46 -9.07 6.45
C GLY A 80 -20.39 -9.21 7.54
N GLN A 81 -20.69 -10.00 8.57
CA GLN A 81 -19.69 -10.68 9.39
C GLN A 81 -19.55 -12.13 8.92
N ALA A 82 -18.31 -12.61 8.88
CA ALA A 82 -17.85 -13.96 8.51
C ALA A 82 -17.94 -14.33 7.02
N HIS A 83 -16.81 -14.18 6.30
CA HIS A 83 -16.32 -15.01 5.17
C HIS A 83 -15.27 -14.30 4.28
N GLY A 84 -15.01 -13.00 4.48
CA GLY A 84 -14.26 -12.17 3.52
C GLY A 84 -12.74 -12.25 3.49
N LEU A 85 -12.07 -13.20 4.16
CA LEU A 85 -10.59 -13.15 4.33
C LEU A 85 -9.87 -14.50 4.11
N ASP A 86 -10.53 -15.49 3.52
CA ASP A 86 -9.97 -16.83 3.34
C ASP A 86 -8.78 -16.88 2.36
N TRP A 87 -8.67 -15.90 1.47
CA TRP A 87 -7.55 -15.80 0.52
C TRP A 87 -6.23 -15.35 1.18
N LEU A 88 -6.27 -14.60 2.29
CA LEU A 88 -5.09 -14.22 3.08
C LEU A 88 -4.37 -15.46 3.62
N HIS A 89 -5.14 -16.41 4.14
CA HIS A 89 -4.63 -17.72 4.53
C HIS A 89 -4.23 -18.55 3.30
N ARG A 90 -4.94 -18.42 2.18
CA ARG A 90 -4.62 -19.18 0.96
C ARG A 90 -3.29 -18.76 0.31
N TRP A 91 -2.89 -17.49 0.42
CA TRP A 91 -1.58 -16.98 0.01
C TRP A 91 -0.48 -17.31 1.03
N GLY A 92 -0.72 -17.15 2.34
CA GLY A 92 0.30 -17.38 3.38
C GLY A 92 0.53 -18.85 3.77
N HIS A 93 -0.49 -19.71 3.76
CA HIS A 93 -0.38 -21.09 4.28
C HIS A 93 -0.17 -22.17 3.21
N ARG A 94 -0.34 -21.88 1.91
CA ARG A 94 -0.25 -22.91 0.85
C ARG A 94 1.08 -22.88 0.07
N GLY A 95 2.08 -22.20 0.63
CA GLY A 95 3.42 -22.03 0.10
C GLY A 95 4.51 -22.61 1.00
N HIS A 96 4.37 -23.86 1.48
CA HIS A 96 5.55 -24.67 1.75
C HIS A 96 6.13 -25.13 0.39
N MET A 97 6.59 -24.16 -0.40
CA MET A 97 7.32 -24.35 -1.66
C MET A 97 8.79 -24.24 -1.29
N GLY A 98 9.46 -25.39 -1.22
CA GLY A 98 10.88 -25.47 -0.91
C GLY A 98 11.73 -24.63 -1.88
N GLY A 99 12.71 -23.94 -1.31
CA GLY A 99 13.98 -23.63 -1.94
C GLY A 99 13.92 -22.89 -3.27
N TRP A 100 13.50 -21.63 -3.27
CA TRP A 100 13.91 -20.70 -4.32
C TRP A 100 15.13 -19.94 -3.78
N ALA A 101 16.32 -20.41 -4.17
CA ALA A 101 17.58 -19.78 -3.83
C ALA A 101 17.65 -18.39 -4.50
N HIS A 102 17.87 -17.36 -3.69
CA HIS A 102 18.29 -16.05 -4.18
C HIS A 102 19.64 -16.18 -4.90
N PRO A 103 19.85 -15.52 -6.04
CA PRO A 103 21.19 -15.35 -6.59
C PRO A 103 22.00 -14.45 -5.64
N GLU A 104 23.03 -15.02 -5.01
CA GLU A 104 24.05 -14.29 -4.28
C GLU A 104 24.79 -13.35 -5.25
N HIS A 105 24.48 -12.05 -5.18
CA HIS A 105 25.29 -11.02 -5.82
C HIS A 105 26.55 -10.78 -4.98
N ALA A 106 27.60 -11.56 -5.24
CA ALA A 106 28.95 -11.26 -4.80
C ALA A 106 29.57 -10.21 -5.74
N GLY A 107 29.74 -8.99 -5.23
CA GLY A 107 30.45 -7.90 -5.91
C GLY A 107 31.45 -7.23 -4.94
N PRO A 108 32.68 -6.91 -5.39
CA PRO A 108 33.79 -6.57 -4.52
C PRO A 108 33.73 -5.13 -4.01
N THR A 109 34.06 -4.97 -2.73
CA THR A 109 34.35 -3.69 -2.08
C THR A 109 35.62 -3.09 -2.64
N LYS A 110 35.57 -1.83 -3.09
CA LYS A 110 36.80 -1.06 -3.29
C LYS A 110 36.64 0.45 -3.12
N THR A 111 37.51 0.93 -2.22
CA THR A 111 38.26 2.19 -2.22
C THR A 111 37.50 3.50 -2.00
N SER A 112 37.69 3.98 -0.78
CA SER A 112 37.44 5.30 -0.25
C SER A 112 38.11 6.40 -1.07
N ASP A 113 37.31 7.33 -1.57
CA ASP A 113 37.74 8.64 -2.05
C ASP A 113 37.09 9.70 -1.15
N LEU A 114 37.91 10.42 -0.39
CA LEU A 114 37.49 11.46 0.55
C LEU A 114 37.32 12.78 -0.21
N GLY A 115 36.20 12.92 -0.92
CA GLY A 115 35.87 14.11 -1.69
C GLY A 115 34.42 14.53 -1.50
N SER A 116 34.20 15.64 -0.79
CA SER A 116 32.93 16.35 -0.64
C SER A 116 31.84 15.59 0.15
N VAL A 117 31.57 16.04 1.38
CA VAL A 117 30.44 15.56 2.19
C VAL A 117 29.14 16.16 1.63
N GLY A 118 28.75 15.72 0.44
CA GLY A 118 27.35 15.80 0.02
C GLY A 118 26.62 14.71 0.78
N VAL A 119 25.81 15.09 1.77
CA VAL A 119 24.89 14.16 2.42
C VAL A 119 23.86 13.80 1.35
N GLU A 120 24.11 12.73 0.60
CA GLU A 120 23.08 12.09 -0.22
C GLU A 120 22.06 11.50 0.75
N ILE A 121 21.00 12.27 1.01
CA ILE A 121 19.84 11.76 1.74
C ILE A 121 19.20 10.73 0.83
N ASP A 122 19.38 9.47 1.18
CA ASP A 122 18.66 8.35 0.59
C ASP A 122 17.18 8.49 0.97
N LEU A 123 16.45 9.25 0.15
CA LEU A 123 15.02 9.48 0.29
C LEU A 123 14.22 8.18 0.20
N ASP A 124 14.80 7.09 -0.34
CA ASP A 124 14.17 5.78 -0.41
C ASP A 124 14.25 5.01 0.92
N ALA A 125 15.15 5.40 1.84
CA ALA A 125 15.31 4.79 3.16
C ALA A 125 14.36 5.35 4.24
N VAL A 126 13.59 6.40 3.94
CA VAL A 126 12.59 6.93 4.88
C VAL A 126 11.32 6.11 4.79
N GLU A 127 11.21 5.10 5.66
CA GLU A 127 9.97 4.35 5.85
C GLU A 127 8.87 5.29 6.37
N VAL A 128 8.04 5.79 5.45
CA VAL A 128 6.83 6.53 5.79
C VAL A 128 5.75 5.49 6.14
N PRO A 129 5.28 5.44 7.40
CA PRO A 129 4.25 4.50 7.81
C PRO A 129 3.03 4.57 6.88
N LEU A 130 2.47 3.41 6.55
CA LEU A 130 1.27 3.34 5.72
C LEU A 130 0.09 3.94 6.49
N VAL A 131 -0.29 5.18 6.15
CA VAL A 131 -1.49 5.81 6.68
C VAL A 131 -2.75 5.30 5.96
N LYS A 132 -3.90 5.32 6.65
CA LYS A 132 -5.18 4.80 6.14
C LYS A 132 -5.51 5.30 4.72
N ASP A 133 -5.43 6.60 4.48
CA ASP A 133 -5.79 7.18 3.19
C ASP A 133 -4.88 6.70 2.05
N ARG A 134 -3.59 6.50 2.36
CA ARG A 134 -2.61 5.93 1.41
C ARG A 134 -2.95 4.49 1.07
N LEU A 135 -3.36 3.69 2.07
CA LEU A 135 -3.84 2.33 1.85
C LEU A 135 -5.13 2.29 1.02
N LEU A 136 -6.10 3.17 1.30
CA LEU A 136 -7.33 3.27 0.52
C LEU A 136 -7.05 3.65 -0.94
N GLY A 137 -6.12 4.59 -1.18
CA GLY A 137 -5.65 4.95 -2.53
C GLY A 137 -5.03 3.75 -3.26
N LEU A 138 -4.16 3.00 -2.59
CA LEU A 138 -3.55 1.77 -3.12
C LEU A 138 -4.63 0.76 -3.53
N GLN A 139 -5.57 0.47 -2.64
CA GLN A 139 -6.66 -0.48 -2.90
C GLN A 139 -7.55 -0.05 -4.07
N GLN A 140 -7.85 1.24 -4.17
CA GLN A 140 -8.64 1.79 -5.27
C GLN A 140 -7.91 1.64 -6.62
N GLU A 141 -6.61 1.95 -6.68
CA GLU A 141 -5.82 1.79 -7.91
C GLU A 141 -5.69 0.31 -8.33
N LEU A 142 -5.45 -0.59 -7.37
CA LEU A 142 -5.48 -2.04 -7.63
C LEU A 142 -6.85 -2.47 -8.17
N ARG A 143 -7.94 -1.99 -7.57
CA ARG A 143 -9.31 -2.33 -7.97
C ARG A 143 -9.60 -1.86 -9.39
N GLU A 144 -9.19 -0.64 -9.76
CA GLU A 144 -9.36 -0.12 -11.12
C GLU A 144 -8.64 -0.98 -12.16
N ARG A 145 -7.40 -1.37 -11.88
CA ARG A 145 -6.61 -2.20 -12.80
C ARG A 145 -7.09 -3.64 -12.88
N LEU A 146 -7.42 -4.24 -11.75
CA LEU A 146 -7.94 -5.61 -11.70
C LEU A 146 -9.36 -5.70 -12.27
N SER A 147 -10.16 -4.62 -12.24
CA SER A 147 -11.48 -4.59 -12.89
C SER A 147 -11.42 -4.22 -14.37
N ALA A 148 -10.24 -3.91 -14.91
CA ALA A 148 -10.09 -3.57 -16.32
C ALA A 148 -10.56 -4.74 -17.23
N PRO A 149 -11.29 -4.46 -18.33
CA PRO A 149 -11.82 -5.51 -19.21
C PRO A 149 -10.76 -6.46 -19.74
N ASP A 150 -9.59 -5.94 -20.12
CA ASP A 150 -8.48 -6.74 -20.66
C ASP A 150 -7.88 -7.67 -19.60
N PHE A 151 -7.76 -7.21 -18.35
CA PHE A 151 -7.30 -8.05 -17.24
C PHE A 151 -8.30 -9.18 -16.97
N GLN A 152 -9.59 -8.85 -16.88
CA GLN A 152 -10.65 -9.83 -16.64
C GLN A 152 -10.81 -10.82 -17.81
N ALA A 153 -10.52 -10.42 -19.05
CA ALA A 153 -10.45 -11.34 -20.19
C ALA A 153 -9.30 -12.35 -20.03
N ARG A 154 -8.10 -11.88 -19.67
CA ARG A 154 -6.93 -12.76 -19.42
C ARG A 154 -7.12 -13.67 -18.21
N LEU A 155 -7.80 -13.17 -17.17
CA LEU A 155 -8.14 -13.96 -15.99
C LEU A 155 -9.08 -15.11 -16.37
N ARG A 156 -10.13 -14.83 -17.15
CA ARG A 156 -11.05 -15.85 -17.67
C ARG A 156 -10.37 -16.85 -18.60
N GLU A 157 -9.43 -16.40 -19.44
CA GLU A 157 -8.62 -17.31 -20.27
C GLU A 157 -7.79 -18.27 -19.40
N CYS A 158 -7.16 -17.75 -18.34
CA CYS A 158 -6.44 -18.58 -17.38
C CYS A 158 -7.37 -19.59 -16.69
N GLU A 159 -8.58 -19.18 -16.32
CA GLU A 159 -9.59 -20.05 -15.70
C GLU A 159 -10.18 -21.09 -16.67
N GLY A 160 -10.34 -20.77 -17.96
CA GLY A 160 -10.83 -21.70 -18.97
C GLY A 160 -9.85 -22.84 -19.27
N ALA A 161 -8.55 -22.62 -19.04
CA ALA A 161 -7.51 -23.63 -19.19
C ALA A 161 -7.31 -24.49 -17.92
N ARG A 162 -8.22 -24.39 -16.94
CA ARG A 162 -8.07 -25.01 -15.63
C ARG A 162 -8.31 -26.52 -15.68
N ASP A 163 -7.26 -27.25 -15.34
CA ASP A 163 -7.38 -28.54 -14.64
C ASP A 163 -7.36 -28.23 -13.14
N ASP A 164 -8.36 -28.70 -12.39
CA ASP A 164 -8.73 -28.25 -11.02
C ASP A 164 -7.61 -28.31 -9.98
N SER A 165 -6.51 -29.01 -10.29
CA SER A 165 -5.35 -29.20 -9.41
C SER A 165 -4.04 -28.64 -9.97
N SER A 166 -4.06 -28.05 -11.18
CA SER A 166 -2.84 -27.73 -11.90
C SER A 166 -2.02 -26.64 -11.19
N LEU A 167 -0.77 -27.00 -10.85
CA LEU A 167 0.23 -26.04 -10.39
C LEU A 167 0.45 -24.92 -11.42
N GLU A 168 0.35 -25.25 -12.71
CA GLU A 168 0.52 -24.28 -13.80
C GLU A 168 -0.58 -23.22 -13.79
N PHE A 169 -1.82 -23.59 -13.49
CA PHE A 169 -2.91 -22.62 -13.32
C PHE A 169 -2.60 -21.62 -12.19
N ARG A 170 -2.21 -22.13 -11.01
CA ARG A 170 -1.87 -21.29 -9.86
C ARG A 170 -0.72 -20.34 -10.17
N LYS A 171 0.32 -20.83 -10.85
CA LYS A 171 1.48 -20.03 -11.25
C LYS A 171 1.10 -18.93 -12.24
N LYS A 172 0.34 -19.25 -13.29
CA LYS A 172 -0.12 -18.26 -14.28
C LYS A 172 -1.05 -17.22 -13.65
N HIS A 173 -1.97 -17.65 -12.80
CA HIS A 173 -2.89 -16.77 -12.08
C HIS A 173 -2.12 -15.81 -11.15
N GLN A 174 -1.18 -16.34 -10.36
CA GLN A 174 -0.32 -15.51 -9.51
C GLN A 174 0.50 -14.51 -10.33
N GLN A 175 1.12 -14.94 -11.43
CA GLN A 175 1.90 -14.05 -12.30
C GLN A 175 1.03 -12.94 -12.92
N LEU A 176 -0.21 -13.25 -13.28
CA LEU A 176 -1.15 -12.27 -13.84
C LEU A 176 -1.49 -11.18 -12.82
N VAL A 177 -1.85 -11.56 -11.59
CA VAL A 177 -2.16 -10.61 -10.50
C VAL A 177 -0.91 -9.83 -10.10
N LEU A 178 0.23 -10.50 -9.93
CA LEU A 178 1.49 -9.88 -9.56
C LEU A 178 1.94 -8.86 -10.60
N GLY A 179 1.69 -9.08 -11.90
CA GLY A 179 2.00 -8.10 -12.93
C GLY A 179 1.28 -6.76 -12.71
N VAL A 180 0.02 -6.79 -12.27
CA VAL A 180 -0.72 -5.57 -11.90
C VAL A 180 -0.17 -4.95 -10.63
N GLN A 181 0.12 -5.76 -9.61
CA GLN A 181 0.66 -5.29 -8.34
C GLN A 181 2.05 -4.66 -8.51
N ALA A 182 2.91 -5.24 -9.36
CA ALA A 182 4.26 -4.76 -9.62
C ALA A 182 4.31 -3.33 -10.17
N GLU A 183 3.26 -2.90 -10.88
CA GLU A 183 3.14 -1.53 -11.38
C GLU A 183 2.57 -0.55 -10.34
N VAL A 184 1.82 -1.03 -9.35
CA VAL A 184 1.12 -0.21 -8.36
C VAL A 184 1.93 -0.07 -7.09
N LEU A 185 2.42 -1.17 -6.53
CA LEU A 185 3.11 -1.24 -5.24
C LEU A 185 4.26 -0.22 -5.09
N PRO A 186 5.15 -0.04 -6.08
CA PRO A 186 6.24 0.94 -5.97
C PRO A 186 5.77 2.38 -5.73
N LYS A 187 4.57 2.75 -6.21
CA LYS A 187 4.00 4.09 -6.00
C LYS A 187 3.64 4.36 -4.53
N TYR A 188 3.45 3.28 -3.76
CA TYR A 188 3.06 3.32 -2.36
C TYR A 188 4.20 2.88 -1.43
N GLY A 189 5.42 2.77 -1.93
CA GLY A 189 6.61 2.42 -1.13
C GLY A 189 6.78 0.94 -0.86
N PHE A 190 6.12 0.07 -1.64
CA PHE A 190 6.30 -1.38 -1.57
C PHE A 190 7.03 -1.89 -2.81
N GLU A 191 7.82 -2.93 -2.66
CA GLU A 191 8.47 -3.56 -3.82
C GLU A 191 7.41 -4.15 -4.78
N GLY A 192 7.66 -4.08 -6.09
CA GLY A 192 6.83 -4.71 -7.10
C GLY A 192 7.00 -6.23 -7.20
N SER A 193 7.16 -6.92 -6.07
CA SER A 193 7.54 -8.32 -5.95
C SER A 193 6.56 -9.07 -5.03
N LEU A 194 6.73 -10.39 -4.90
CA LEU A 194 5.97 -11.15 -3.89
C LEU A 194 6.31 -10.72 -2.47
N GLN A 195 7.56 -10.29 -2.22
CA GLN A 195 7.98 -9.76 -0.94
C GLN A 195 7.24 -8.46 -0.63
N GLY A 196 7.19 -7.52 -1.58
CA GLY A 196 6.44 -6.27 -1.37
C GLY A 196 4.92 -6.48 -1.19
N VAL A 197 4.34 -7.54 -1.77
CA VAL A 197 2.96 -7.93 -1.43
C VAL A 197 2.87 -8.40 0.01
N HIS A 198 3.81 -9.23 0.48
CA HIS A 198 3.86 -9.68 1.87
C HIS A 198 3.96 -8.48 2.84
N ASP A 199 4.88 -7.56 2.57
CA ASP A 199 5.09 -6.35 3.38
C ASP A 199 3.84 -5.47 3.41
N LEU A 200 3.14 -5.34 2.27
CA LEU A 200 1.83 -4.68 2.21
C LEU A 200 0.82 -5.39 3.13
N MET A 201 0.77 -6.73 3.15
CA MET A 201 -0.18 -7.46 3.99
C MET A 201 0.09 -7.28 5.49
N GLU A 202 1.35 -7.13 5.88
CA GLU A 202 1.74 -6.76 7.25
C GLU A 202 1.32 -5.32 7.57
N ALA A 203 1.60 -4.38 6.68
CA ALA A 203 1.24 -2.97 6.83
C ALA A 203 -0.29 -2.74 6.88
N VAL A 204 -1.09 -3.61 6.26
CA VAL A 204 -2.56 -3.60 6.33
C VAL A 204 -3.07 -4.08 7.70
N GLY A 205 -2.28 -4.84 8.45
CA GLY A 205 -2.65 -5.45 9.74
C GLY A 205 -3.42 -4.53 10.69
N PRO A 206 -2.89 -3.33 11.02
CA PRO A 206 -3.55 -2.37 11.90
C PRO A 206 -4.90 -1.84 11.39
N PHE A 207 -5.18 -1.93 10.09
CA PHE A 207 -6.40 -1.41 9.47
C PHE A 207 -7.44 -2.49 9.13
N ARG A 208 -7.21 -3.76 9.51
CA ARG A 208 -8.08 -4.87 9.10
C ARG A 208 -9.52 -4.75 9.58
N GLU A 209 -9.74 -4.14 10.73
CA GLU A 209 -11.08 -3.92 11.30
C GLU A 209 -11.76 -2.67 10.75
N ASP A 210 -11.04 -1.84 9.98
CA ASP A 210 -11.61 -0.65 9.37
C ASP A 210 -12.62 -1.04 8.27
N PRO A 211 -13.85 -0.51 8.30
CA PRO A 211 -14.90 -0.94 7.40
C PRO A 211 -14.64 -0.59 5.94
N ASP A 212 -13.95 0.52 5.66
CA ASP A 212 -13.59 0.93 4.29
C ASP A 212 -12.54 -0.02 3.72
N VAL A 213 -11.47 -0.25 4.49
CA VAL A 213 -10.39 -1.16 4.12
C VAL A 213 -10.92 -2.57 3.92
N ALA A 214 -11.74 -3.08 4.84
CA ALA A 214 -12.33 -4.42 4.74
C ALA A 214 -13.29 -4.55 3.54
N ALA A 215 -14.07 -3.52 3.22
CA ALA A 215 -14.93 -3.52 2.04
C ALA A 215 -14.11 -3.59 0.74
N ASN A 216 -13.02 -2.83 0.66
CA ASN A 216 -12.13 -2.83 -0.50
C ASN A 216 -11.40 -4.16 -0.67
N LEU A 217 -10.89 -4.76 0.42
CA LEU A 217 -10.26 -6.09 0.36
C LEU A 217 -11.24 -7.13 -0.21
N ARG A 218 -12.48 -7.17 0.29
CA ARG A 218 -13.51 -8.07 -0.25
C ARG A 218 -13.81 -7.82 -1.74
N ALA A 219 -13.78 -6.56 -2.18
CA ALA A 219 -13.99 -6.23 -3.58
C ALA A 219 -12.83 -6.71 -4.47
N LEU A 220 -11.59 -6.53 -4.01
CA LEU A 220 -10.40 -7.05 -4.68
C LEU A 220 -10.46 -8.58 -4.78
N ASP A 221 -10.88 -9.26 -3.73
CA ASP A 221 -11.05 -10.71 -3.72
C ASP A 221 -12.08 -11.17 -4.74
N GLY A 222 -13.21 -10.46 -4.80
CA GLY A 222 -14.25 -10.72 -5.81
C GLY A 222 -13.71 -10.56 -7.23
N LEU A 223 -12.82 -9.60 -7.48
CA LEU A 223 -12.22 -9.39 -8.80
C LEU A 223 -11.20 -10.46 -9.18
N ILE A 224 -10.47 -11.00 -8.20
CA ILE A 224 -9.40 -11.97 -8.44
C ILE A 224 -9.92 -13.41 -8.46
N TRP A 225 -10.93 -13.71 -7.64
CA TRP A 225 -11.42 -15.07 -7.39
C TRP A 225 -12.93 -15.24 -7.62
N GLY A 226 -13.70 -14.15 -7.66
CA GLY A 226 -15.16 -14.21 -7.75
C GLY A 226 -15.68 -14.79 -9.08
N SER A 227 -14.89 -14.70 -10.15
CA SER A 227 -15.17 -15.34 -11.45
C SER A 227 -15.25 -16.87 -11.35
N CYS A 228 -14.62 -17.44 -10.32
CA CYS A 228 -14.60 -18.87 -10.06
C CYS A 228 -15.80 -19.36 -9.22
N ALA A 229 -16.66 -18.46 -8.72
CA ALA A 229 -17.90 -18.87 -8.07
C ALA A 229 -18.81 -19.51 -9.13
N THR A 230 -18.80 -20.85 -9.17
CA THR A 230 -19.65 -21.64 -10.05
C THR A 230 -21.11 -21.21 -9.86
N PRO A 231 -21.88 -20.97 -10.94
CA PRO A 231 -23.31 -20.64 -10.85
C PRO A 231 -24.20 -21.82 -10.36
N ASP A 232 -23.63 -22.83 -9.72
CA ASP A 232 -24.31 -24.04 -9.26
C ASP A 232 -24.75 -23.92 -7.79
N ALA A 233 -25.80 -23.15 -7.52
CA ALA A 233 -26.53 -23.28 -6.25
C ALA A 233 -28.02 -22.87 -6.26
N LYS A 234 -28.59 -22.41 -7.38
CA LYS A 234 -30.05 -22.13 -7.45
C LYS A 234 -30.66 -22.49 -8.81
N ALA A 235 -30.79 -23.79 -9.04
CA ALA A 235 -31.84 -24.36 -9.88
C ALA A 235 -32.20 -25.76 -9.35
N ALA A 236 -32.54 -25.86 -8.06
CA ALA A 236 -33.35 -26.98 -7.59
C ALA A 236 -34.82 -26.51 -7.66
N PRO A 237 -35.68 -27.16 -8.46
CA PRO A 237 -37.09 -26.81 -8.61
C PRO A 237 -37.90 -27.04 -7.32
#